data_AF-A0A534IID5-F1
#
_entry.id   AF-A0A534IID5-F1
#
_cell.length_a   1.000
_cell.length_b   1.000
_cell.length_c   1.000
_cell.angle_alpha   90.00
_cell.angle_beta   90.00
_cell.angle_gamma   90.00
#
_symmetry.space_group_name_H-M   'P 1'
#
loop_
_entity.id
_entity.type
_entity.pdbx_description
1 polymer ?
#
loop_
_entity_poly.entity_id
_entity_poly.type
_entity_poly.pdbx_seq_one_letter_code
_entity_poly.pdbx_strand_id
1 'polypeptide(L)'
;MPRAVEVHEVPGVEEALATREPATCARRIAAILEGGADRKEVARTAALASARRFAPTLPPPHALLALGASLDLAASAPQPALPIVQACALAASEWRDVAGSATARSITGDELHLAQSFHTSVRGREAAEADSIFAGLLREGDERRLAGDALFEVCAQDLAGEGHKLTFAVGSWRLGRALGWLRGAPLLRPAVRLAAEATQELGAYGATLRDVGRSRLDVELAARNVAPIDAVARNTYAIALAAGPERIVADLIAGLKRGRTPAGYADLIATTAMERLVGDPAALEPTLFCLAVRFVLGFSRTATHVLAVLQAGRLVAGLPSTSKRRSTATTPAARQASRPRSPIP
;
A
#
# COMPACT_ATOMS: atom_id res chain seq x y z
N MET A 1 32.84 13.79 3.39
CA MET A 1 31.93 13.02 4.26
C MET A 1 30.73 13.88 4.56
N PRO A 2 29.49 13.47 4.22
CA PRO A 2 28.32 14.19 4.68
C PRO A 2 28.30 14.13 6.21
N ARG A 3 28.08 15.27 6.88
CA ARG A 3 27.83 15.31 8.33
C ARG A 3 26.68 14.34 8.62
N ALA A 4 26.86 13.47 9.61
CA ALA A 4 25.76 12.70 10.16
C ALA A 4 24.68 13.70 10.58
N VAL A 5 23.54 13.68 9.89
CA VAL A 5 22.39 14.51 10.26
C VAL A 5 21.88 13.92 11.57
N GLU A 6 22.04 14.66 12.67
CA GLU A 6 21.50 14.25 13.96
C GLU A 6 19.97 14.19 13.86
N VAL A 7 19.41 13.07 14.33
CA VAL A 7 17.96 12.90 14.46
C VAL A 7 17.55 13.51 15.79
N HIS A 8 16.76 14.58 15.74
CA HIS A 8 16.21 15.19 16.94
C HIS A 8 14.83 14.60 17.22
N GLU A 9 14.72 13.75 18.24
CA GLU A 9 13.42 13.30 18.73
C GLU A 9 12.69 14.50 19.34
N VAL A 10 11.44 14.73 18.92
CA VAL A 10 10.63 15.85 19.42
C VAL A 10 10.03 15.46 20.77
N PRO A 11 10.35 16.17 21.88
CA PRO A 11 9.81 15.85 23.20
C PRO A 11 8.28 15.90 23.22
N GLY A 12 7.65 14.99 23.97
CA GLY A 12 6.19 14.97 24.15
C GLY A 12 5.42 14.21 23.07
N VAL A 13 6.04 13.89 21.92
CA VAL A 13 5.36 13.15 20.84
C VAL A 13 5.08 11.71 21.24
N GLU A 14 6.09 10.99 21.75
CA GLU A 14 5.91 9.59 22.18
C GLU A 14 4.91 9.48 23.33
N GLU A 15 4.94 10.42 24.28
CA GLU A 15 3.99 10.51 25.39
C GLU A 15 2.57 10.85 24.95
N ALA A 16 2.42 11.64 23.87
CA ALA A 16 1.12 11.92 23.28
C ALA A 16 0.54 10.68 22.60
N LEU A 17 1.36 9.90 21.87
CA LEU A 17 0.91 8.65 21.25
C LEU A 17 0.56 7.60 22.31
N ALA A 18 1.33 7.55 23.40
CA ALA A 18 1.13 6.60 24.50
C ALA A 18 -0.19 6.79 25.27
N THR A 19 -0.92 7.91 25.08
CA THR A 19 -2.24 8.11 25.70
C THR A 19 -3.30 7.15 25.17
N ARG A 20 -3.11 6.56 23.98
CA ARG A 20 -4.06 5.68 23.26
C ARG A 20 -5.40 6.31 22.87
N GLU A 21 -5.69 7.48 23.40
CA GLU A 21 -6.87 8.27 23.10
C GLU A 21 -6.61 9.24 21.94
N PRO A 22 -7.24 9.06 20.76
CA PRO A 22 -6.99 9.89 19.59
C PRO A 22 -7.22 11.38 19.84
N ALA A 23 -8.27 11.73 20.58
CA ALA A 23 -8.59 13.13 20.89
C ALA A 23 -7.55 13.79 21.81
N THR A 24 -7.04 13.05 22.79
CA THR A 24 -6.02 13.54 23.73
C THR A 24 -4.67 13.65 23.03
N CYS A 25 -4.28 12.67 22.21
CA CYS A 25 -3.10 12.73 21.36
C CYS A 25 -3.19 13.93 20.40
N ALA A 26 -4.32 14.10 19.70
CA ALA A 26 -4.49 15.19 18.74
C ALA A 26 -4.27 16.57 19.37
N ARG A 27 -4.84 16.84 20.55
CA ARG A 27 -4.63 18.11 21.28
C ARG A 27 -3.17 18.33 21.66
N ARG A 28 -2.47 17.28 22.12
CA ARG A 28 -1.06 17.37 22.51
C ARG A 28 -0.15 17.62 21.31
N ILE A 29 -0.37 16.92 20.20
CA ILE A 29 0.39 17.11 18.97
C ILE A 29 0.13 18.48 18.36
N ALA A 30 -1.12 18.96 18.38
CA ALA A 30 -1.45 20.32 17.97
C ALA A 30 -0.67 21.36 18.79
N ALA A 31 -0.66 21.23 20.12
CA ALA A 31 0.11 22.13 21.00
C ALA A 31 1.63 22.08 20.73
N ILE A 32 2.20 20.90 20.46
CA ILE A 32 3.62 20.75 20.09
C ILE A 32 3.94 21.50 18.78
N LEU A 33 3.06 21.39 17.78
CA LEU A 33 3.20 22.08 16.50
C LEU A 33 2.98 23.60 16.62
N GLU A 34 2.02 24.05 17.42
CA GLU A 34 1.79 25.46 17.75
C GLU A 34 2.99 26.07 18.49
N GLY A 35 3.70 25.27 19.29
CA GLY A 35 4.96 25.63 19.93
C GLY A 35 6.16 25.77 18.98
N GLY A 36 5.98 25.55 17.68
CA GLY A 36 7.01 25.75 16.66
C GLY A 36 7.84 24.51 16.30
N ALA A 37 7.44 23.32 16.76
CA ALA A 37 8.12 22.08 16.37
C ALA A 37 8.01 21.83 14.85
N ASP A 38 9.10 21.34 14.25
CA ASP A 38 9.09 21.00 12.83
C ASP A 38 8.18 19.79 12.55
N ARG A 39 7.29 19.95 11.56
CA ARG A 39 6.29 18.92 11.20
C ARG A 39 6.92 17.61 10.76
N LYS A 40 8.05 17.67 10.06
CA LYS A 40 8.77 16.49 9.58
C LYS A 40 9.45 15.77 10.75
N GLU A 41 10.02 16.50 11.72
CA GLU A 41 10.56 15.92 12.95
C GLU A 41 9.47 15.30 13.85
N VAL A 42 8.29 15.93 13.97
CA VAL A 42 7.13 15.36 14.67
C VAL A 42 6.69 14.04 14.00
N ALA A 43 6.52 14.05 12.67
CA ALA A 43 6.14 12.85 11.93
C ALA A 43 7.21 11.74 12.03
N ARG A 44 8.50 12.10 12.02
CA ARG A 44 9.60 11.15 12.21
C ARG A 44 9.56 10.50 13.59
N THR A 45 9.39 11.31 14.63
CA THR A 45 9.34 10.84 16.02
C THR A 45 8.16 9.90 16.22
N ALA A 46 6.97 10.29 15.73
CA ALA A 46 5.78 9.46 15.74
C ALA A 46 5.99 8.14 14.96
N ALA A 47 6.55 8.20 13.75
CA ALA A 47 6.79 7.03 12.92
C ALA A 47 7.76 6.03 13.57
N LEU A 48 8.87 6.53 14.16
CA LEU A 48 9.82 5.68 14.87
C LEU A 48 9.22 5.07 16.15
N ALA A 49 8.39 5.83 16.86
CA ALA A 49 7.68 5.34 18.04
C ALA A 49 6.67 4.24 17.68
N SER A 50 5.88 4.44 16.60
CA SER A 50 4.93 3.45 16.07
C SER A 50 5.62 2.21 15.51
N ALA A 51 6.69 2.37 14.72
CA ALA A 51 7.42 1.25 14.14
C ALA A 51 8.06 0.35 15.21
N ARG A 52 8.56 0.94 16.30
CA ARG A 52 9.08 0.20 17.47
C ARG A 52 8.01 -0.64 18.17
N ARG A 53 6.72 -0.30 18.02
CA ARG A 53 5.58 -0.94 18.70
C ARG A 53 4.69 -1.74 17.76
N PHE A 54 5.18 -2.03 16.57
CA PHE A 54 4.49 -2.88 15.61
C PHE A 54 4.44 -4.35 16.07
N ALA A 55 3.27 -4.97 15.93
CA ALA A 55 3.04 -6.39 16.13
C ALA A 55 2.47 -6.99 14.83
N PRO A 56 3.07 -8.07 14.27
CA PRO A 56 2.64 -8.67 13.01
C PRO A 56 1.22 -9.23 13.05
N THR A 57 0.82 -9.82 14.18
CA THR A 57 -0.43 -10.61 14.33
C THR A 57 -1.73 -9.80 14.22
N LEU A 58 -1.67 -8.54 13.83
CA LEU A 58 -2.79 -7.61 13.69
C LEU A 58 -2.74 -6.99 12.28
N PRO A 59 -3.88 -6.50 11.74
CA PRO A 59 -3.87 -5.78 10.48
C PRO A 59 -2.77 -4.69 10.49
N PRO A 60 -2.10 -4.45 9.34
CA PRO A 60 -0.96 -3.55 9.27
C PRO A 60 -1.31 -2.15 9.82
N PRO A 61 -0.42 -1.49 10.58
CA PRO A 61 -0.73 -0.23 11.22
C PRO A 61 -0.89 0.87 10.17
N HIS A 62 -2.12 1.32 9.95
CA HIS A 62 -2.43 2.36 8.97
C HIS A 62 -1.75 3.69 9.33
N ALA A 63 -1.38 3.88 10.60
CA ALA A 63 -0.69 5.06 11.10
C ALA A 63 0.60 5.38 10.36
N LEU A 64 1.42 4.39 10.02
CA LEU A 64 2.68 4.64 9.29
C LEU A 64 2.39 5.15 7.86
N LEU A 65 1.37 4.59 7.21
CA LEU A 65 0.93 5.05 5.89
C LEU A 65 0.33 6.46 5.96
N ALA A 66 -0.48 6.72 6.99
CA ALA A 66 -1.07 8.04 7.23
C ALA A 66 -0.02 9.10 7.55
N LEU A 67 1.04 8.76 8.29
CA LEU A 67 2.17 9.65 8.54
C LEU A 67 2.92 9.99 7.25
N GLY A 68 3.09 9.02 6.35
CA GLY A 68 3.67 9.27 5.02
C GLY A 68 2.78 10.19 4.17
N ALA A 69 1.49 9.87 4.08
CA ALA A 69 0.52 10.64 3.30
C ALA A 69 0.30 12.05 3.85
N SER A 70 0.34 12.22 5.17
CA SER A 70 0.16 13.52 5.83
C SER A 70 1.31 14.49 5.53
N LEU A 71 2.54 14.01 5.36
CA LEU A 71 3.67 14.85 4.94
C LEU A 71 3.47 15.42 3.53
N ASP A 72 2.96 14.60 2.60
CA ASP A 72 2.62 15.06 1.24
C ASP A 72 1.44 16.04 1.27
N LEU A 73 0.37 15.70 2.01
CA LEU A 73 -0.84 16.53 2.09
C LEU A 73 -0.61 17.87 2.79
N ALA A 74 0.26 17.89 3.81
CA ALA A 74 0.61 19.07 4.59
C ALA A 74 1.31 20.16 3.77
N ALA A 75 1.85 19.84 2.58
CA ALA A 75 2.42 20.82 1.67
C ALA A 75 1.35 21.65 0.94
N SER A 76 0.15 21.09 0.74
CA SER A 76 -0.94 21.70 -0.03
C SER A 76 -2.20 22.01 0.80
N ALA A 77 -2.26 21.57 2.06
CA ALA A 77 -3.43 21.76 2.92
C ALA A 77 -3.55 23.21 3.43
N PRO A 78 -4.78 23.78 3.49
CA PRO A 78 -5.02 25.09 4.11
C PRO A 78 -4.61 25.16 5.58
N GLN A 79 -4.66 24.02 6.28
CA GLN A 79 -4.16 23.84 7.64
C GLN A 79 -3.05 22.79 7.63
N PRO A 80 -1.78 23.18 7.40
CA PRO A 80 -0.67 22.25 7.19
C PRO A 80 -0.37 21.32 8.38
N ALA A 81 -0.80 21.68 9.59
CA ALA A 81 -0.64 20.86 10.79
C ALA A 81 -1.69 19.75 10.91
N LEU A 82 -2.91 19.98 10.39
CA LEU A 82 -4.06 19.09 10.61
C LEU A 82 -3.81 17.65 10.12
N PRO A 83 -3.24 17.42 8.91
CA PRO A 83 -2.93 16.05 8.47
C PRO A 83 -1.99 15.31 9.41
N ILE A 84 -0.97 16.00 9.95
CA ILE A 84 0.02 15.42 10.87
C ILE A 84 -0.66 15.06 12.20
N VAL A 85 -1.48 15.96 12.73
CA VAL A 85 -2.27 15.73 13.94
C VAL A 85 -3.19 14.51 13.78
N GLN A 86 -3.90 14.39 12.65
CA GLN A 86 -4.78 13.25 12.36
C GLN A 86 -3.99 11.93 12.24
N ALA A 87 -2.83 11.95 11.58
CA ALA A 87 -1.97 10.77 11.47
C ALA A 87 -1.42 10.32 12.84
N CYS A 88 -1.02 11.26 13.70
CA CYS A 88 -0.60 10.95 15.07
C CYS A 88 -1.75 10.45 15.96
N ALA A 89 -2.97 10.97 15.77
CA ALA A 89 -4.16 10.49 16.47
C ALA A 89 -4.48 9.03 16.09
N LEU A 90 -4.33 8.68 14.81
CA LEU A 90 -4.42 7.29 14.34
C LEU A 90 -3.31 6.43 14.96
N ALA A 91 -2.07 6.93 14.97
CA ALA A 91 -0.93 6.26 15.63
C ALA A 91 -1.19 5.97 17.12
N ALA A 92 -1.88 6.87 17.82
CA ALA A 92 -2.30 6.64 19.20
C ALA A 92 -3.35 5.53 19.31
N SER A 93 -4.36 5.50 18.43
CA SER A 93 -5.36 4.39 18.44
C SER A 93 -4.74 3.02 18.15
N GLU A 94 -3.64 3.00 17.39
CA GLU A 94 -2.90 1.79 17.04
C GLU A 94 -1.76 1.49 18.02
N TRP A 95 -1.61 2.27 19.09
CA TRP A 95 -0.49 2.16 20.04
C TRP A 95 -0.47 0.82 20.77
N ARG A 96 0.73 0.31 21.07
CA ARG A 96 0.96 -0.96 21.77
C ARG A 96 2.00 -0.76 22.88
N ASP A 97 1.81 -1.45 24.00
CA ASP A 97 2.70 -1.35 25.15
C ASP A 97 4.02 -2.06 24.95
N VAL A 98 3.97 -3.20 24.28
CA VAL A 98 5.16 -4.02 24.05
C VAL A 98 5.92 -3.41 22.87
N ALA A 99 7.07 -2.81 23.17
CA ALA A 99 8.04 -2.50 22.15
C ALA A 99 8.61 -3.81 21.59
N GLY A 100 8.66 -3.94 20.27
CA GLY A 100 9.33 -5.04 19.60
C GLY A 100 10.83 -5.06 19.91
N SER A 101 11.43 -6.24 19.78
CA SER A 101 12.86 -6.47 20.04
C SER A 101 13.76 -5.39 19.41
N ALA A 102 14.75 -4.96 20.19
CA ALA A 102 15.74 -3.96 19.81
C ALA A 102 16.50 -4.38 18.54
N THR A 103 16.84 -3.37 17.73
CA THR A 103 17.71 -3.38 16.53
C THR A 103 18.19 -4.75 16.03
N ALA A 104 17.64 -5.19 14.89
CA ALA A 104 18.21 -6.29 14.12
C ALA A 104 19.70 -6.02 13.81
N ARG A 105 20.55 -7.03 14.01
CA ARG A 105 21.95 -6.97 13.62
C ARG A 105 21.99 -6.96 12.09
N SER A 106 22.60 -5.94 11.50
CA SER A 106 22.80 -5.89 10.05
C SER A 106 23.74 -7.01 9.61
N ILE A 107 23.31 -7.83 8.66
CA ILE A 107 24.19 -8.75 7.95
C ILE A 107 24.92 -7.97 6.86
N THR A 108 26.20 -8.29 6.59
CA THR A 108 26.99 -7.68 5.51
C THR A 108 27.34 -8.77 4.51
N GLY A 109 27.24 -8.47 3.21
CA GLY A 109 27.49 -9.41 2.13
C GLY A 109 27.30 -8.75 0.77
N ASP A 110 27.47 -9.52 -0.29
CA ASP A 110 27.14 -9.10 -1.65
C ASP A 110 25.64 -8.86 -1.80
N GLU A 111 25.25 -7.78 -2.47
CA GLU A 111 23.87 -7.29 -2.47
C GLU A 111 22.91 -8.25 -3.18
N LEU A 112 23.34 -8.88 -4.28
CA LEU A 112 22.52 -9.84 -5.01
C LEU A 112 22.28 -11.10 -4.17
N HIS A 113 23.32 -11.56 -3.46
CA HIS A 113 23.19 -12.68 -2.53
C HIS A 113 22.28 -12.31 -1.35
N LEU A 114 22.41 -11.11 -0.79
CA LEU A 114 21.53 -10.63 0.27
C LEU A 114 20.06 -10.53 -0.21
N ALA A 115 19.81 -10.06 -1.43
CA ALA A 115 18.46 -10.02 -1.99
C ALA A 115 17.86 -11.43 -2.15
N GLN A 116 18.65 -12.40 -2.63
CA GLN A 116 18.20 -13.79 -2.75
C GLN A 116 17.98 -14.45 -1.38
N SER A 117 18.86 -14.21 -0.41
CA SER A 117 18.68 -14.67 0.97
C SER A 117 17.44 -14.04 1.61
N PHE A 118 17.19 -12.76 1.37
CA PHE A 118 15.98 -12.07 1.85
C PHE A 118 14.72 -12.73 1.30
N HIS A 119 14.66 -13.04 0.00
CA HIS A 119 13.53 -13.77 -0.59
C HIS A 119 13.34 -15.13 0.09
N THR A 120 14.44 -15.85 0.31
CA THR A 120 14.43 -17.18 0.93
C THR A 120 13.89 -17.12 2.36
N SER A 121 14.38 -16.21 3.19
CA SER A 121 13.92 -16.04 4.57
C SER A 121 12.46 -15.56 4.66
N VAL A 122 12.01 -14.67 3.77
CA VAL A 122 10.60 -14.27 3.69
C VAL A 122 9.71 -15.47 3.33
N ARG A 123 10.14 -16.32 2.39
CA ARG A 123 9.43 -17.55 2.02
C ARG A 123 9.47 -18.61 3.14
N GLY A 124 10.57 -18.69 3.87
CA GLY A 124 10.75 -19.51 5.06
C GLY A 124 10.00 -19.01 6.30
N ARG A 125 9.42 -17.79 6.24
CA ARG A 125 8.72 -17.12 7.35
C ARG A 125 9.65 -16.80 8.52
N GLU A 126 10.91 -16.54 8.21
CA GLU A 126 11.98 -16.24 9.17
C GLU A 126 12.07 -14.72 9.37
N ALA A 127 11.06 -14.14 10.02
CA ALA A 127 10.93 -12.68 10.11
C ALA A 127 12.15 -11.96 10.74
N ALA A 128 12.80 -12.58 11.73
CA ALA A 128 13.99 -12.02 12.37
C ALA A 128 15.22 -12.04 11.44
N GLU A 129 15.36 -13.09 10.64
CA GLU A 129 16.44 -13.22 9.65
C GLU A 129 16.22 -12.27 8.48
N ALA A 130 14.99 -12.20 7.96
CA ALA A 130 14.60 -11.24 6.93
C ALA A 130 14.86 -9.78 7.36
N ASP A 131 14.53 -9.40 8.61
CA ASP A 131 14.82 -8.06 9.18
C ASP A 131 16.33 -7.77 9.22
N SER A 132 17.14 -8.77 9.59
CA SER A 132 18.61 -8.67 9.68
C SER A 132 19.28 -8.55 8.31
N ILE A 133 18.83 -9.35 7.33
CA ILE A 133 19.30 -9.30 5.94
C ILE A 133 18.89 -7.97 5.30
N PHE A 134 17.63 -7.56 5.46
CA PHE A 134 17.10 -6.33 4.87
C PHE A 134 17.78 -5.08 5.44
N ALA A 135 18.10 -5.05 6.73
CA ALA A 135 18.92 -4.00 7.32
C ALA A 135 20.30 -3.90 6.66
N GLY A 136 20.86 -5.02 6.20
CA GLY A 136 22.08 -5.08 5.39
C GLY A 136 21.92 -4.52 3.98
N LEU A 137 20.78 -4.78 3.33
CA LEU A 137 20.43 -4.26 2.00
C LEU A 137 20.16 -2.76 1.99
N LEU A 138 19.62 -2.18 3.07
CA LEU A 138 19.19 -0.78 3.12
C LEU A 138 20.36 0.22 3.36
N ARG A 139 21.60 -0.12 3.00
CA ARG A 139 22.77 0.77 3.18
C ARG A 139 22.63 2.06 2.36
N GLU A 140 23.31 3.11 2.82
CA GLU A 140 23.15 4.45 2.26
C GLU A 140 23.82 4.61 0.88
N GLY A 141 23.04 4.64 -0.21
CA GLY A 141 23.51 4.92 -1.58
C GLY A 141 22.45 4.67 -2.66
N ASP A 142 22.89 4.55 -3.92
CA ASP A 142 22.08 4.06 -5.05
C ASP A 142 21.60 2.60 -4.84
N GLU A 143 22.27 1.89 -3.95
CA GLU A 143 22.06 0.51 -3.50
C GLU A 143 20.70 0.25 -2.82
N ARG A 144 19.96 1.30 -2.41
CA ARG A 144 18.62 1.13 -1.82
C ARG A 144 17.58 0.64 -2.84
N ARG A 145 17.83 0.81 -4.14
CA ARG A 145 16.87 0.37 -5.16
C ARG A 145 16.64 -1.14 -5.12
N LEU A 146 17.70 -1.92 -4.95
CA LEU A 146 17.62 -3.37 -4.87
C LEU A 146 16.84 -3.83 -3.62
N ALA A 147 17.08 -3.17 -2.48
CA ALA A 147 16.31 -3.42 -1.26
C ALA A 147 14.81 -3.19 -1.48
N GLY A 148 14.46 -2.06 -2.11
CA GLY A 148 13.07 -1.75 -2.48
C GLY A 148 12.48 -2.80 -3.42
N ASP A 149 13.19 -3.17 -4.48
CA ASP A 149 12.75 -4.16 -5.46
C ASP A 149 12.51 -5.53 -4.80
N ALA A 150 13.44 -5.99 -3.97
CA ALA A 150 13.31 -7.26 -3.26
C ALA A 150 12.09 -7.28 -2.31
N LEU A 151 11.86 -6.19 -1.56
CA LEU A 151 10.71 -6.07 -0.67
C LEU A 151 9.39 -6.00 -1.45
N PHE A 152 9.32 -5.19 -2.50
CA PHE A 152 8.10 -5.03 -3.29
C PHE A 152 7.76 -6.29 -4.05
N GLU A 153 8.75 -7.01 -4.57
CA GLU A 153 8.53 -8.26 -5.27
C GLU A 153 7.87 -9.30 -4.35
N VAL A 154 8.43 -9.57 -3.17
CA VAL A 154 7.85 -10.57 -2.27
C VAL A 154 6.45 -10.16 -1.78
N CYS A 155 6.23 -8.87 -1.53
CA CYS A 155 4.93 -8.36 -1.09
C CYS A 155 3.87 -8.34 -2.19
N ALA A 156 4.25 -8.10 -3.45
CA ALA A 156 3.29 -8.11 -4.57
C ALA A 156 2.80 -9.52 -4.89
N GLN A 157 3.64 -10.54 -4.65
CA GLN A 157 3.29 -11.94 -4.87
C GLN A 157 2.27 -12.47 -3.85
N ASP A 158 2.10 -11.80 -2.71
CA ASP A 158 1.23 -12.21 -1.62
C ASP A 158 -0.02 -11.32 -1.55
N LEU A 159 -1.17 -11.88 -1.95
CA LEU A 159 -2.44 -11.15 -1.95
C LEU A 159 -3.27 -11.39 -0.68
N ALA A 160 -2.68 -11.98 0.37
CA ALA A 160 -3.37 -12.12 1.66
C ALA A 160 -3.93 -10.75 2.09
N GLY A 161 -5.17 -10.72 2.58
CA GLY A 161 -5.87 -9.48 2.93
C GLY A 161 -5.84 -8.44 1.81
N GLU A 162 -6.17 -8.85 0.59
CA GLU A 162 -6.31 -7.98 -0.60
C GLU A 162 -5.03 -7.24 -1.02
N GLY A 163 -3.86 -7.80 -0.67
CA GLY A 163 -2.56 -7.24 -1.07
C GLY A 163 -2.04 -6.12 -0.16
N HIS A 164 -2.57 -6.00 1.06
CA HIS A 164 -2.16 -4.99 2.04
C HIS A 164 -0.64 -4.96 2.30
N LYS A 165 0.08 -6.09 2.12
CA LYS A 165 1.54 -6.15 2.30
C LYS A 165 2.28 -5.24 1.34
N LEU A 166 1.89 -5.22 0.06
CA LEU A 166 2.51 -4.34 -0.93
C LEU A 166 2.18 -2.88 -0.64
N THR A 167 0.93 -2.59 -0.34
CA THR A 167 0.47 -1.25 0.08
C THR A 167 1.32 -0.74 1.23
N PHE A 168 1.49 -1.57 2.26
CA PHE A 168 2.21 -1.21 3.46
C PHE A 168 3.71 -1.04 3.23
N ALA A 169 4.32 -1.93 2.43
CA ALA A 169 5.71 -1.81 2.02
C ALA A 169 5.98 -0.52 1.23
N VAL A 170 5.15 -0.22 0.24
CA VAL A 170 5.28 1.01 -0.57
C VAL A 170 5.08 2.26 0.27
N GLY A 171 4.06 2.29 1.14
CA GLY A 171 3.84 3.46 1.99
C GLY A 171 4.95 3.66 3.04
N SER A 172 5.47 2.58 3.63
CA SER A 172 6.64 2.64 4.51
C SER A 172 7.87 3.14 3.77
N TRP A 173 8.08 2.69 2.53
CA TRP A 173 9.17 3.18 1.66
C TRP A 173 9.05 4.66 1.36
N ARG A 174 7.84 5.13 1.00
CA ARG A 174 7.56 6.55 0.77
C ARG A 174 7.78 7.39 2.02
N LEU A 175 7.37 6.91 3.19
CA LEU A 175 7.64 7.56 4.47
C LEU A 175 9.16 7.66 4.73
N GLY A 176 9.90 6.56 4.54
CA GLY A 176 11.36 6.56 4.64
C GLY A 176 12.00 7.62 3.75
N ARG A 177 11.58 7.69 2.48
CA ARG A 177 12.02 8.73 1.54
C ARG A 177 11.65 10.15 2.00
N ALA A 178 10.40 10.38 2.41
CA ALA A 178 9.92 11.68 2.86
C ALA A 178 10.70 12.18 4.09
N LEU A 179 11.07 11.27 4.99
CA LEU A 179 11.87 11.54 6.19
C LEU A 179 13.39 11.62 5.92
N GLY A 180 13.83 11.41 4.68
CA GLY A 180 15.23 11.50 4.27
C GLY A 180 16.08 10.28 4.66
N TRP A 181 15.45 9.11 4.85
CA TRP A 181 16.09 7.84 5.23
C TRP A 181 16.81 7.81 6.58
N LEU A 182 16.74 8.89 7.35
CA LEU A 182 17.22 8.90 8.74
C LEU A 182 16.48 7.84 9.53
N ARG A 183 17.22 6.83 10.03
CA ARG A 183 16.66 5.63 10.69
C ARG A 183 15.74 4.81 9.77
N GLY A 184 16.06 4.70 8.49
CA GLY A 184 15.29 3.94 7.50
C GLY A 184 15.02 2.47 7.87
N ALA A 185 16.02 1.75 8.38
CA ALA A 185 15.86 0.33 8.72
C ALA A 185 14.83 0.11 9.85
N PRO A 186 14.90 0.84 11.00
CA PRO A 186 13.82 0.84 11.98
C PRO A 186 12.43 1.15 11.42
N LEU A 187 12.32 2.07 10.46
CA LEU A 187 11.05 2.44 9.85
C LEU A 187 10.47 1.37 8.92
N LEU A 188 11.32 0.62 8.18
CA LEU A 188 10.87 -0.42 7.26
C LEU A 188 10.72 -1.80 7.89
N ARG A 189 11.26 -2.02 9.08
CA ARG A 189 11.13 -3.27 9.83
C ARG A 189 9.69 -3.80 9.90
N PRO A 190 8.67 -2.99 10.20
CA PRO A 190 7.28 -3.46 10.16
C PRO A 190 6.91 -4.12 8.82
N ALA A 191 7.29 -3.51 7.70
CA ALA A 191 6.98 -4.03 6.37
C ALA A 191 7.71 -5.35 6.09
N VAL A 192 8.97 -5.45 6.51
CA VAL A 192 9.75 -6.69 6.39
C VAL A 192 9.15 -7.83 7.21
N ARG A 193 8.75 -7.54 8.46
CA ARG A 193 8.14 -8.54 9.34
C ARG A 193 6.78 -9.00 8.83
N LEU A 194 5.99 -8.08 8.29
CA LEU A 194 4.71 -8.38 7.64
C LEU A 194 4.90 -9.24 6.38
N ALA A 195 5.93 -8.95 5.58
CA ALA A 195 6.27 -9.76 4.41
C ALA A 195 6.56 -11.22 4.81
N ALA A 196 7.33 -11.42 5.89
CA ALA A 196 7.71 -12.72 6.42
C ALA A 196 6.65 -13.35 7.35
N GLU A 197 5.45 -12.77 7.47
CA GLU A 197 4.40 -13.29 8.34
C GLU A 197 3.77 -14.60 7.85
N ALA A 198 3.17 -15.36 8.77
CA ALA A 198 2.61 -16.68 8.53
C ALA A 198 1.46 -16.74 7.51
N THR A 199 0.71 -15.66 7.33
CA THR A 199 -0.38 -15.56 6.36
C THR A 199 0.20 -15.22 4.98
N GLN A 200 0.38 -16.23 4.14
CA GLN A 200 0.80 -16.05 2.74
C GLN A 200 -0.25 -16.67 1.80
N GLU A 201 -0.84 -15.87 0.92
CA GLU A 201 -1.79 -16.31 -0.09
C GLU A 201 -1.20 -16.17 -1.51
N LEU A 202 -0.47 -17.20 -1.91
CA LEU A 202 0.20 -17.24 -3.23
C LEU A 202 -0.69 -17.84 -4.32
N GLY A 203 -1.93 -18.23 -4.01
CA GLY A 203 -2.84 -18.89 -4.95
C GLY A 203 -3.16 -18.03 -6.18
N ALA A 204 -3.46 -16.75 -5.96
CA ALA A 204 -3.74 -15.79 -7.03
C ALA A 204 -2.50 -15.46 -7.88
N TYR A 205 -1.33 -15.38 -7.24
CA TYR A 205 -0.05 -15.24 -7.94
C TYR A 205 0.24 -16.46 -8.81
N GLY A 206 0.08 -17.68 -8.26
CA GLY A 206 0.22 -18.92 -9.00
C GLY A 206 -0.77 -19.03 -10.17
N ALA A 207 -2.01 -18.54 -10.04
CA ALA A 207 -2.96 -18.46 -11.13
C ALA A 207 -2.48 -17.51 -12.25
N THR A 208 -1.96 -16.35 -11.87
CA THR A 208 -1.37 -15.38 -12.81
C THR A 208 -0.20 -15.98 -13.58
N LEU A 209 0.71 -16.69 -12.90
CA LEU A 209 1.82 -17.40 -13.55
C LEU A 209 1.33 -18.46 -14.54
N ARG A 210 0.27 -19.21 -14.20
CA ARG A 210 -0.34 -20.18 -15.14
C ARG A 210 -0.93 -19.50 -16.38
N ASP A 211 -1.60 -18.36 -16.22
CA ASP A 211 -2.17 -17.62 -17.35
C ASP A 211 -1.09 -17.04 -18.27
N VAL A 212 -0.01 -16.51 -17.68
CA VAL A 212 1.20 -16.05 -18.40
C VAL A 212 1.86 -17.20 -19.16
N GLY A 213 2.08 -18.34 -18.50
CA GLY A 213 2.69 -19.53 -19.09
C GLY A 213 1.85 -20.12 -20.23
N ARG A 214 0.53 -20.30 -20.02
CA ARG A 214 -0.41 -20.76 -21.06
C ARG A 214 -0.40 -19.84 -22.27
N SER A 215 -0.32 -18.54 -22.01
CA SER A 215 -0.29 -17.53 -23.05
C SER A 215 1.10 -17.36 -23.68
N ARG A 216 2.17 -17.94 -23.15
CA ARG A 216 3.55 -17.69 -23.60
C ARG A 216 3.88 -16.18 -23.66
N LEU A 217 3.49 -15.45 -22.63
CA LEU A 217 3.89 -14.04 -22.50
C LEU A 217 5.34 -13.98 -22.03
N ASP A 218 6.20 -13.33 -22.82
CA ASP A 218 7.54 -12.95 -22.39
C ASP A 218 7.42 -11.71 -21.49
N VAL A 219 7.64 -11.92 -20.20
CA VAL A 219 7.49 -10.87 -19.16
C VAL A 219 8.62 -9.85 -19.23
N GLU A 220 9.83 -10.26 -19.62
CA GLU A 220 10.96 -9.36 -19.77
C GLU A 220 10.77 -8.42 -20.96
N LEU A 221 10.28 -8.96 -22.08
CA LEU A 221 9.91 -8.14 -23.23
C LEU A 221 8.74 -7.21 -22.90
N ALA A 222 7.70 -7.74 -22.24
CA ALA A 222 6.54 -6.95 -21.85
C ALA A 222 6.88 -5.79 -20.91
N ALA A 223 7.85 -5.98 -20.00
CA ALA A 223 8.32 -4.93 -19.10
C ALA A 223 8.95 -3.74 -19.85
N ARG A 224 9.43 -3.96 -21.07
CA ARG A 224 10.06 -2.94 -21.94
C ARG A 224 9.09 -2.26 -22.89
N ASN A 225 7.83 -2.66 -22.89
CA ASN A 225 6.81 -2.08 -23.75
C ASN A 225 6.58 -0.59 -23.47
N VAL A 226 6.41 0.17 -24.55
CA VAL A 226 6.24 1.64 -24.49
C VAL A 226 4.96 2.12 -25.16
N ALA A 227 4.24 1.28 -25.90
CA ALA A 227 3.06 1.75 -26.64
C ALA A 227 1.95 2.18 -25.66
N PRO A 228 1.33 3.36 -25.86
CA PRO A 228 0.32 3.88 -24.95
C PRO A 228 -0.98 3.08 -25.00
N ILE A 229 -1.86 3.28 -24.01
CA ILE A 229 -3.20 2.71 -24.00
C ILE A 229 -4.13 3.58 -24.84
N ASP A 230 -4.38 3.14 -26.07
CA ASP A 230 -5.28 3.78 -27.03
C ASP A 230 -6.78 3.61 -26.67
N ALA A 231 -7.67 4.21 -27.47
CA ALA A 231 -9.12 4.11 -27.27
C ALA A 231 -9.65 2.67 -27.42
N VAL A 232 -9.06 1.87 -28.31
CA VAL A 232 -9.45 0.47 -28.52
C VAL A 232 -9.11 -0.35 -27.28
N ALA A 233 -7.91 -0.17 -26.73
CA ALA A 233 -7.44 -0.81 -25.52
C ALA A 233 -8.29 -0.45 -24.30
N ARG A 234 -8.69 0.84 -24.16
CA ARG A 234 -9.61 1.26 -23.10
C ARG A 234 -10.98 0.59 -23.24
N ASN A 235 -11.50 0.46 -24.46
CA ASN A 235 -12.77 -0.19 -24.70
C ASN A 235 -12.69 -1.70 -24.40
N THR A 236 -11.66 -2.41 -24.86
CA THR A 236 -11.51 -3.85 -24.58
C THR A 236 -11.27 -4.11 -23.10
N TYR A 237 -10.51 -3.24 -22.42
CA TYR A 237 -10.34 -3.27 -20.97
C TYR A 237 -11.69 -3.17 -20.25
N ALA A 238 -12.53 -2.19 -20.61
CA ALA A 238 -13.84 -2.01 -19.96
C ALA A 238 -14.77 -3.23 -20.17
N ILE A 239 -14.79 -3.80 -21.39
CA ILE A 239 -15.54 -5.02 -21.70
C ILE A 239 -15.01 -6.20 -20.87
N ALA A 240 -13.69 -6.36 -20.81
CA ALA A 240 -13.05 -7.45 -20.08
C ALA A 240 -13.26 -7.33 -18.57
N LEU A 241 -13.20 -6.11 -18.04
CA LEU A 241 -13.46 -5.78 -16.65
C LEU A 241 -14.89 -6.14 -16.24
N ALA A 242 -15.87 -5.86 -17.10
CA ALA A 242 -17.27 -6.23 -16.86
C ALA A 242 -17.50 -7.74 -16.93
N ALA A 243 -16.69 -8.48 -17.71
CA ALA A 243 -16.79 -9.91 -17.87
C ALA A 243 -16.14 -10.71 -16.72
N GLY A 244 -15.22 -10.12 -15.96
CA GLY A 244 -14.69 -10.68 -14.71
C GLY A 244 -13.17 -10.92 -14.67
N PRO A 245 -12.66 -11.47 -13.55
CA PRO A 245 -11.23 -11.55 -13.23
C PRO A 245 -10.38 -12.32 -14.25
N GLU A 246 -10.90 -13.41 -14.82
CA GLU A 246 -10.18 -14.21 -15.82
C GLU A 246 -10.09 -13.46 -17.15
N ARG A 247 -11.17 -12.79 -17.54
CA ARG A 247 -11.25 -12.10 -18.83
C ARG A 247 -10.38 -10.84 -18.82
N ILE A 248 -10.34 -10.10 -17.72
CA ILE A 248 -9.46 -8.94 -17.60
C ILE A 248 -7.99 -9.34 -17.72
N VAL A 249 -7.55 -10.41 -17.05
CA VAL A 249 -6.17 -10.89 -17.13
C VAL A 249 -5.81 -11.29 -18.57
N ALA A 250 -6.71 -12.00 -19.25
CA ALA A 250 -6.51 -12.36 -20.65
C ALA A 250 -6.39 -11.14 -21.58
N ASP A 251 -7.20 -10.10 -21.37
CA ASP A 251 -7.12 -8.85 -22.15
C ASP A 251 -5.81 -8.10 -21.90
N LEU A 252 -5.38 -7.98 -20.64
CA LEU A 252 -4.10 -7.37 -20.27
C LEU A 252 -2.94 -8.09 -20.93
N ILE A 253 -2.88 -9.43 -20.85
CA ILE A 253 -1.85 -10.25 -21.50
C ILE A 253 -1.84 -10.02 -23.02
N ALA A 254 -3.01 -10.00 -23.66
CA ALA A 254 -3.12 -9.75 -25.09
C ALA A 254 -2.63 -8.34 -25.48
N GLY A 255 -2.90 -7.34 -24.63
CA GLY A 255 -2.38 -5.99 -24.80
C GLY A 255 -0.86 -5.89 -24.66
N LEU A 256 -0.30 -6.53 -23.63
CA LEU A 256 1.15 -6.59 -23.40
C LEU A 256 1.87 -7.27 -24.58
N LYS A 257 1.31 -8.35 -25.14
CA LYS A 257 1.87 -8.96 -26.36
C LYS A 257 1.87 -8.04 -27.58
N ARG A 258 0.96 -7.07 -27.63
CA ARG A 258 0.87 -6.06 -28.70
C ARG A 258 1.78 -4.84 -28.43
N GLY A 259 2.66 -4.90 -27.43
CA GLY A 259 3.61 -3.84 -27.14
C GLY A 259 3.08 -2.72 -26.23
N ARG A 260 1.89 -2.88 -25.63
CA ARG A 260 1.30 -1.88 -24.73
C ARG A 260 2.04 -1.83 -23.40
N THR A 261 2.23 -0.63 -22.87
CA THR A 261 3.01 -0.43 -21.65
C THR A 261 2.29 -0.94 -20.39
N PRO A 262 2.99 -1.67 -19.49
CA PRO A 262 2.46 -2.02 -18.18
C PRO A 262 2.05 -0.79 -17.36
N ALA A 263 2.80 0.31 -17.46
CA ALA A 263 2.52 1.55 -16.74
C ALA A 263 1.17 2.14 -17.14
N GLY A 264 0.87 2.16 -18.44
CA GLY A 264 -0.43 2.64 -18.91
C GLY A 264 -1.60 1.76 -18.45
N TYR A 265 -1.40 0.45 -18.33
CA TYR A 265 -2.40 -0.44 -17.72
C TYR A 265 -2.55 -0.20 -16.22
N ALA A 266 -1.45 0.01 -15.49
CA ALA A 266 -1.51 0.33 -14.07
C ALA A 266 -2.23 1.66 -13.79
N ASP A 267 -2.02 2.68 -14.64
CA ASP A 267 -2.78 3.93 -14.56
C ASP A 267 -4.27 3.70 -14.78
N LEU A 268 -4.66 2.92 -15.81
CA LEU A 268 -6.06 2.60 -16.09
C LEU A 268 -6.72 1.82 -14.96
N ILE A 269 -6.02 0.84 -14.40
CA ILE A 269 -6.48 0.03 -13.26
C ILE A 269 -6.63 0.89 -12.01
N ALA A 270 -5.65 1.76 -11.71
CA ALA A 270 -5.71 2.66 -10.55
C ALA A 270 -6.88 3.66 -10.66
N THR A 271 -7.10 4.25 -11.83
CA THR A 271 -8.27 5.13 -12.08
C THR A 271 -9.57 4.38 -11.86
N THR A 272 -9.68 3.17 -12.41
CA THR A 272 -10.87 2.31 -12.22
C THR A 272 -11.10 1.99 -10.74
N ALA A 273 -10.05 1.69 -9.98
CA ALA A 273 -10.16 1.40 -8.56
C ALA A 273 -10.62 2.63 -7.76
N MET A 274 -10.06 3.82 -8.04
CA MET A 274 -10.48 5.07 -7.41
C MET A 274 -11.96 5.40 -7.69
N GLU A 275 -12.45 5.18 -8.92
CA GLU A 275 -13.86 5.36 -9.24
C GLU A 275 -14.77 4.42 -8.42
N ARG A 276 -14.31 3.18 -8.17
CA ARG A 276 -15.04 2.22 -7.31
C ARG A 276 -15.00 2.62 -5.84
N LEU A 277 -13.88 3.15 -5.35
CA LEU A 277 -13.75 3.64 -3.97
C LEU A 277 -14.74 4.76 -3.64
N VAL A 278 -14.98 5.70 -4.57
CA VAL A 278 -15.96 6.77 -4.37
C VAL A 278 -17.38 6.22 -4.13
N GLY A 279 -17.70 5.03 -4.68
CA GLY A 279 -19.00 4.38 -4.52
C GLY A 279 -19.07 3.33 -3.40
N ASP A 280 -17.93 2.86 -2.89
CA ASP A 280 -17.85 1.81 -1.88
C ASP A 280 -16.55 1.87 -1.06
N PRO A 281 -16.62 2.22 0.25
CA PRO A 281 -15.47 2.20 1.15
C PRO A 281 -14.78 0.83 1.23
N ALA A 282 -15.49 -0.27 0.96
CA ALA A 282 -14.89 -1.60 0.94
C ALA A 282 -13.83 -1.76 -0.18
N ALA A 283 -13.81 -0.87 -1.18
CA ALA A 283 -12.79 -0.87 -2.23
C ALA A 283 -11.47 -0.19 -1.80
N LEU A 284 -11.31 0.22 -0.54
CA LEU A 284 -10.12 0.92 -0.07
C LEU A 284 -8.84 0.08 -0.26
N GLU A 285 -8.79 -1.13 0.28
CA GLU A 285 -7.58 -1.96 0.22
C GLU A 285 -7.18 -2.31 -1.23
N PRO A 286 -8.09 -2.74 -2.11
CA PRO A 286 -7.73 -3.03 -3.50
C PRO A 286 -7.31 -1.77 -4.26
N THR A 287 -7.89 -0.61 -3.92
CA THR A 287 -7.48 0.68 -4.50
C THR A 287 -6.07 1.05 -4.07
N LEU A 288 -5.75 0.90 -2.79
CA LEU A 288 -4.40 1.13 -2.27
C LEU A 288 -3.39 0.17 -2.91
N PHE A 289 -3.75 -1.10 -3.10
CA PHE A 289 -2.91 -2.05 -3.82
C PHE A 289 -2.63 -1.60 -5.26
N CYS A 290 -3.65 -1.15 -6.00
CA CYS A 290 -3.47 -0.67 -7.37
C CYS A 290 -2.55 0.56 -7.45
N LEU A 291 -2.68 1.48 -6.49
CA LEU A 291 -1.80 2.63 -6.37
C LEU A 291 -0.37 2.20 -6.01
N ALA A 292 -0.20 1.16 -5.19
CA ALA A 292 1.10 0.58 -4.85
C ALA A 292 1.76 -0.07 -6.09
N VAL A 293 1.01 -0.85 -6.88
CA VAL A 293 1.51 -1.44 -8.14
C VAL A 293 1.96 -0.35 -9.12
N ARG A 294 1.18 0.71 -9.27
CA ARG A 294 1.53 1.87 -10.09
C ARG A 294 2.85 2.52 -9.63
N PHE A 295 3.05 2.67 -8.32
CA PHE A 295 4.31 3.17 -7.76
C PHE A 295 5.49 2.23 -8.10
N VAL A 296 5.31 0.93 -7.91
CA VAL A 296 6.38 -0.07 -8.08
C VAL A 296 6.87 -0.15 -9.53
N LEU A 297 5.97 -0.01 -10.51
CA LEU A 297 6.37 0.10 -11.93
C LEU A 297 7.18 1.36 -12.23
N GLY A 298 6.86 2.48 -11.57
CA GLY A 298 7.63 3.72 -11.69
C GLY A 298 8.96 3.64 -10.94
N PHE A 299 9.03 2.82 -9.89
CA PHE A 299 10.22 2.61 -9.08
C PHE A 299 11.25 1.74 -9.80
N SER A 300 10.83 0.60 -10.37
CA SER A 300 11.74 -0.26 -11.12
C SER A 300 11.15 -1.01 -12.30
N ARG A 301 12.05 -1.32 -13.25
CA ARG A 301 11.76 -2.05 -14.50
C ARG A 301 11.90 -3.57 -14.34
N THR A 302 11.96 -4.06 -13.10
CA THR A 302 12.00 -5.50 -12.82
C THR A 302 10.79 -6.17 -13.47
N ALA A 303 11.05 -7.22 -14.26
CA ALA A 303 10.01 -7.88 -15.06
C ALA A 303 8.88 -8.43 -14.18
N THR A 304 9.19 -8.85 -12.96
CA THR A 304 8.22 -9.36 -11.96
C THR A 304 7.13 -8.33 -11.61
N HIS A 305 7.39 -7.03 -11.76
CA HIS A 305 6.39 -5.98 -11.54
C HIS A 305 5.25 -6.01 -12.58
N VAL A 306 5.46 -6.58 -13.77
CA VAL A 306 4.39 -6.82 -14.75
C VAL A 306 3.35 -7.81 -14.21
N LEU A 307 3.77 -8.79 -13.41
CA LEU A 307 2.85 -9.75 -12.79
C LEU A 307 1.94 -9.06 -11.77
N ALA A 308 2.47 -8.06 -11.05
CA ALA A 308 1.69 -7.24 -10.13
C ALA A 308 0.56 -6.46 -10.84
N VAL A 309 0.77 -6.03 -12.09
CA VAL A 309 -0.29 -5.40 -12.91
C VAL A 309 -1.43 -6.37 -13.22
N LEU A 310 -1.10 -7.62 -13.54
CA LEU A 310 -2.10 -8.65 -13.80
C LEU A 310 -2.90 -8.98 -12.53
N GLN A 311 -2.22 -9.05 -11.38
CA GLN A 311 -2.86 -9.21 -10.06
C GLN A 311 -3.77 -8.03 -9.73
N ALA A 312 -3.33 -6.79 -9.96
CA ALA A 312 -4.14 -5.59 -9.76
C ALA A 312 -5.40 -5.60 -10.64
N GLY A 313 -5.27 -6.00 -11.91
CA GLY A 313 -6.41 -6.17 -12.81
C GLY A 313 -7.41 -7.18 -12.28
N ARG A 314 -6.94 -8.33 -11.78
CA ARG A 314 -7.77 -9.38 -11.17
C ARG A 314 -8.51 -8.88 -9.93
N LEU A 315 -7.82 -8.17 -9.03
CA LEU A 315 -8.41 -7.58 -7.82
C LEU A 315 -9.49 -6.56 -8.14
N VAL A 316 -9.21 -5.62 -9.06
CA VAL A 316 -10.20 -4.59 -9.43
C VAL A 316 -11.41 -5.19 -10.13
N ALA A 317 -11.25 -6.24 -10.93
CA ALA A 317 -12.40 -6.95 -11.51
C ALA A 317 -13.27 -7.66 -10.46
N GLY A 318 -12.70 -8.05 -9.32
CA GLY A 318 -13.42 -8.66 -8.20
C GLY A 318 -14.28 -7.67 -7.39
N LEU A 319 -14.00 -6.37 -7.48
CA LEU A 319 -14.79 -5.35 -6.77
C LEU A 319 -16.23 -5.25 -7.32
N PRO A 320 -17.22 -4.83 -6.51
CA PRO A 320 -18.55 -4.51 -7.01
C PRO A 320 -18.53 -3.28 -7.93
N SER A 321 -19.32 -3.31 -9.01
CA SER A 321 -19.48 -2.17 -9.91
C SER A 321 -20.44 -1.12 -9.31
N THR A 322 -20.08 0.16 -9.35
CA THR A 322 -20.91 1.29 -8.86
C THR A 322 -22.30 1.34 -9.50
N SER A 323 -22.45 0.86 -10.75
CA SER A 323 -23.74 0.79 -11.45
C SER A 323 -24.75 -0.19 -10.83
N LYS A 324 -24.31 -1.26 -10.16
CA LYS A 324 -25.23 -2.26 -9.56
C LYS A 324 -25.94 -1.74 -8.30
N ARG A 325 -25.41 -0.72 -7.64
CA ARG A 325 -26.07 -0.10 -6.46
C ARG A 325 -27.12 0.94 -6.81
N ARG A 326 -27.07 1.55 -8.00
CA ARG A 326 -28.12 2.52 -8.42
C ARG A 326 -29.42 1.85 -8.85
N SER A 327 -29.42 0.58 -9.28
CA SER A 327 -30.66 -0.08 -9.72
C SER A 327 -31.48 -0.71 -8.59
N THR A 328 -30.97 -0.78 -7.37
CA THR A 328 -31.70 -1.31 -6.20
C THR A 328 -32.38 -0.23 -5.36
N ALA A 329 -32.20 1.05 -5.72
CA ALA A 329 -32.71 2.18 -4.97
C ALA A 329 -33.82 2.95 -5.70
N THR A 330 -34.82 2.30 -6.33
CA THR A 330 -36.12 2.94 -6.59
C THR A 330 -37.23 1.93 -6.93
N THR A 331 -38.09 1.59 -5.95
CA THR A 331 -39.54 1.46 -6.12
C THR A 331 -40.21 1.72 -4.77
N PRO A 332 -40.78 2.91 -4.50
CA PRO A 332 -41.68 3.08 -3.36
C PRO A 332 -43.01 2.40 -3.70
N ALA A 333 -43.40 1.42 -2.91
CA ALA A 333 -44.71 0.78 -3.00
C ALA A 333 -45.82 1.82 -2.75
N ALA A 334 -46.62 2.08 -3.79
CA ALA A 334 -47.84 2.87 -3.67
C ALA A 334 -48.86 2.09 -2.82
N ARG A 335 -49.00 2.46 -1.54
CA ARG A 335 -50.16 2.11 -0.72
C ARG A 335 -51.37 2.89 -1.22
N GLN A 336 -52.22 2.26 -2.04
CA GLN A 336 -53.59 2.72 -2.24
C GLN A 336 -54.40 2.44 -0.98
N ALA A 337 -54.78 3.50 -0.27
CA ALA A 337 -55.74 3.45 0.83
C ALA A 337 -57.15 3.58 0.24
N SER A 338 -57.89 2.47 0.19
CA SER A 338 -59.34 2.46 -0.05
C SER A 338 -60.08 2.82 1.24
N ARG A 339 -60.71 4.00 1.29
CA ARG A 339 -61.73 4.36 2.29
C ARG A 339 -63.12 4.05 1.72
N PRO A 340 -64.01 3.32 2.41
CA PRO A 340 -65.43 3.39 2.13
C PRO A 340 -66.07 4.57 2.87
N ARG A 341 -66.90 5.33 2.15
CA ARG A 341 -67.81 6.35 2.69
C ARG A 341 -69.02 5.64 3.31
N SER A 342 -69.37 6.00 4.55
CA SER A 342 -70.72 5.77 5.07
C SER A 342 -71.53 7.08 4.97
N PRO A 343 -72.83 7.03 4.64
CA PRO A 343 -73.68 8.20 4.54
C PRO A 343 -74.30 8.57 5.89
N ILE A 344 -74.60 9.86 6.06
CA ILE A 344 -75.30 10.49 7.19
C ILE A 344 -76.82 10.40 6.89
N PRO A 345 -77.69 10.21 7.90
CA PRO A 345 -78.37 11.34 8.56
C PRO A 345 -77.94 11.59 10.01
#